data_AF-A0A813I9X9-F1
#
_entry.id   AF-A0A813I9X9-F1
#
_cell.length_a   1.000
_cell.length_b   1.000
_cell.length_c   1.000
_cell.angle_alpha   90.00
_cell.angle_beta   90.00
_cell.angle_gamma   90.00
#
_symmetry.space_group_name_H-M   'P 1'
#
loop_
_entity.id
_entity.type
_entity.pdbx_description
1 polymer ?
#
loop_
_entity_poly.entity_id
_entity_poly.type
_entity_poly.pdbx_seq_one_letter_code
_entity_poly.pdbx_strand_id
1 'polypeptide(L)'
;MSRQPWLWPRVMSTKHCLWHKRMSRKRKLQPGRRSRLQWLQPNERSVMPWLQAKLMCHAMAAGQADVEEAKVAAKDEIAAAIAATKLDVKAAMVAAKMGVEEARDAAKIDVEDAKAAAGEETAAAMAAIQRDAKAAMAAAKADVEEAKIAAKLVVEEAKDEVRQEVDAVTVANKLDVKAAMAVAKSDVDEALLVAQKHVEEAKVAAKMDVEEARDAAKIDVEEAKAEVMAAAKMDVEEAKDAAKIDVMAAEEILEAKLAARGDNPERRLRRSVCLSAGLPPGKKYHYFLSHKKEHSILGRQPESLAMAIHDSQISAGFVGFFDVDDLKTITPEQLAADVRMSCAMVVVLHDETCVSSWCRFEWKEAELAGIPVLCIVDVHHVCRATVLEQVKQCSSHLMVHQWVSYIDSYRHDASIQITDWLCEHTT
;
A
#
# COMPACT_ATOMS: atom_id res chain seq x y z
N MET A 1 8.19 -45.55 -22.40
CA MET A 1 7.43 -46.82 -22.21
C MET A 1 6.99 -47.35 -23.56
N SER A 2 6.61 -48.62 -23.66
CA SER A 2 6.39 -49.35 -24.91
C SER A 2 5.14 -48.91 -25.71
N ARG A 3 5.27 -48.85 -27.04
CA ARG A 3 4.27 -49.35 -28.03
C ARG A 3 4.83 -49.36 -29.48
N GLN A 4 4.79 -50.56 -30.07
CA GLN A 4 4.69 -50.86 -31.51
C GLN A 4 3.28 -50.42 -32.04
N PRO A 5 2.95 -50.36 -33.35
CA PRO A 5 3.15 -51.51 -34.27
C PRO A 5 3.15 -51.34 -35.83
N TRP A 6 3.40 -52.49 -36.48
CA TRP A 6 3.00 -52.95 -37.83
C TRP A 6 3.74 -52.43 -39.09
N LEU A 7 4.60 -53.33 -39.60
CA LEU A 7 4.99 -53.47 -41.02
C LEU A 7 4.31 -54.72 -41.60
N TRP A 8 3.79 -54.67 -42.83
CA TRP A 8 3.43 -55.86 -43.63
C TRP A 8 3.48 -55.55 -45.14
N PRO A 9 4.35 -56.20 -45.94
CA PRO A 9 4.28 -56.18 -47.41
C PRO A 9 3.46 -57.38 -47.95
N ARG A 10 2.98 -57.30 -49.19
CA ARG A 10 2.35 -58.46 -49.85
C ARG A 10 2.66 -58.54 -51.35
N VAL A 11 3.62 -59.40 -51.71
CA VAL A 11 3.95 -59.74 -53.10
C VAL A 11 3.71 -61.24 -53.32
N MET A 12 2.69 -61.57 -54.11
CA MET A 12 2.42 -62.91 -54.68
C MET A 12 1.42 -62.78 -55.84
N SER A 13 1.29 -63.72 -56.79
CA SER A 13 2.22 -64.71 -57.35
C SER A 13 1.47 -65.55 -58.42
N THR A 14 2.06 -65.79 -59.60
CA THR A 14 1.62 -66.82 -60.59
C THR A 14 0.22 -66.64 -61.22
N LYS A 15 -0.22 -67.33 -62.29
CA LYS A 15 0.37 -68.44 -63.10
C LYS A 15 -0.09 -68.42 -64.57
N HIS A 16 0.72 -69.02 -65.44
CA HIS A 16 0.39 -69.47 -66.81
C HIS A 16 -0.87 -70.37 -66.88
N CYS A 17 -1.54 -70.39 -68.05
CA CYS A 17 -2.04 -71.64 -68.63
C CYS A 17 -2.27 -71.56 -70.16
N LEU A 18 -1.85 -72.58 -70.91
CA LEU A 18 -2.20 -72.82 -72.33
C LEU A 18 -3.33 -73.86 -72.39
N TRP A 19 -4.13 -73.93 -73.48
CA TRP A 19 -4.13 -75.10 -74.41
C TRP A 19 -5.02 -75.00 -75.67
N HIS A 20 -4.81 -75.96 -76.59
CA HIS A 20 -5.54 -76.17 -77.86
C HIS A 20 -6.84 -77.01 -77.74
N LYS A 21 -7.77 -76.81 -78.69
CA LYS A 21 -8.45 -77.85 -79.55
C LYS A 21 -9.26 -77.15 -80.67
N ARG A 22 -9.41 -77.56 -81.94
CA ARG A 22 -9.05 -78.72 -82.82
C ARG A 22 -10.26 -79.58 -83.26
N MET A 23 -10.32 -79.89 -84.58
CA MET A 23 -11.26 -80.75 -85.36
C MET A 23 -12.61 -80.09 -85.75
N SER A 24 -13.24 -80.26 -86.93
CA SER A 24 -13.14 -81.13 -88.14
C SER A 24 -14.16 -82.30 -88.29
N ARG A 25 -15.21 -82.11 -89.13
CA ARG A 25 -16.02 -83.11 -89.88
C ARG A 25 -16.70 -82.38 -91.07
N LYS A 26 -16.76 -82.76 -92.38
CA LYS A 26 -16.18 -83.81 -93.25
C LYS A 26 -17.02 -85.08 -93.55
N ARG A 27 -17.32 -85.32 -94.86
CA ARG A 27 -18.01 -86.48 -95.53
C ARG A 27 -19.58 -86.40 -95.57
N LYS A 28 -20.39 -87.05 -96.47
CA LYS A 28 -20.16 -88.12 -97.49
C LYS A 28 -21.31 -88.29 -98.55
N LEU A 29 -20.99 -88.59 -99.84
CA LEU A 29 -21.60 -89.53 -100.84
C LEU A 29 -23.13 -89.68 -101.19
N GLN A 30 -23.48 -89.46 -102.49
CA GLN A 30 -24.10 -90.40 -103.52
C GLN A 30 -25.46 -91.16 -103.30
N PRO A 31 -26.04 -91.98 -104.25
CA PRO A 31 -26.22 -91.86 -105.74
C PRO A 31 -27.55 -92.47 -106.36
N GLY A 32 -27.81 -92.27 -107.67
CA GLY A 32 -28.09 -93.40 -108.62
C GLY A 32 -29.44 -93.56 -109.39
N ARG A 33 -29.42 -94.44 -110.42
CA ARG A 33 -30.51 -94.94 -111.35
C ARG A 33 -30.92 -93.97 -112.48
N ARG A 34 -31.07 -94.27 -113.81
CA ARG A 34 -31.27 -95.47 -114.70
C ARG A 34 -32.62 -96.19 -114.51
N SER A 35 -33.46 -96.48 -115.52
CA SER A 35 -33.29 -97.08 -116.88
C SER A 35 -34.57 -96.84 -117.73
N ARG A 36 -34.83 -97.34 -118.97
CA ARG A 36 -34.10 -97.77 -120.21
C ARG A 36 -35.09 -98.64 -121.04
N LEU A 37 -34.92 -98.78 -122.37
CA LEU A 37 -35.61 -99.74 -123.30
C LEU A 37 -37.04 -99.35 -123.76
N GLN A 38 -37.60 -99.77 -124.91
CA GLN A 38 -37.06 -100.31 -126.19
C GLN A 38 -38.11 -100.23 -127.35
N TRP A 39 -37.63 -100.40 -128.59
CA TRP A 39 -38.27 -100.48 -129.93
C TRP A 39 -39.40 -101.51 -130.16
N LEU A 40 -40.24 -101.27 -131.19
CA LEU A 40 -40.48 -102.21 -132.33
C LEU A 40 -41.22 -101.56 -133.54
N GLN A 41 -41.12 -102.19 -134.72
CA GLN A 41 -41.79 -101.90 -136.02
C GLN A 41 -42.85 -103.04 -136.30
N PRO A 42 -43.42 -103.33 -137.52
CA PRO A 42 -43.26 -102.75 -138.88
C PRO A 42 -44.51 -102.72 -139.85
N ASN A 43 -44.23 -102.32 -141.11
CA ASN A 43 -44.72 -102.86 -142.39
C ASN A 43 -45.91 -102.26 -143.20
N GLU A 44 -45.54 -101.67 -144.36
CA GLU A 44 -46.06 -101.86 -145.73
C GLU A 44 -47.58 -101.94 -146.06
N ARG A 45 -48.04 -101.06 -146.99
CA ARG A 45 -48.36 -101.45 -148.39
C ARG A 45 -48.66 -100.28 -149.35
N SER A 46 -48.50 -100.58 -150.64
CA SER A 46 -48.66 -99.74 -151.86
C SER A 46 -50.05 -99.13 -152.09
N VAL A 47 -50.14 -97.88 -152.63
CA VAL A 47 -50.63 -97.62 -154.02
C VAL A 47 -50.28 -96.22 -154.60
N MET A 48 -50.06 -96.19 -155.92
CA MET A 48 -50.19 -95.07 -156.91
C MET A 48 -49.28 -93.81 -156.83
N PRO A 49 -48.87 -93.22 -158.00
CA PRO A 49 -47.75 -92.26 -158.05
C PRO A 49 -48.11 -90.83 -158.53
N TRP A 50 -49.34 -90.34 -158.31
CA TRP A 50 -49.79 -89.02 -158.82
C TRP A 50 -50.29 -87.99 -157.77
N LEU A 51 -50.25 -88.33 -156.48
CA LEU A 51 -50.68 -87.43 -155.39
C LEU A 51 -49.52 -86.79 -154.60
N GLN A 52 -48.30 -87.30 -154.76
CA GLN A 52 -47.15 -86.95 -153.92
C GLN A 52 -46.63 -85.51 -154.13
N ALA A 53 -46.88 -84.91 -155.31
CA ALA A 53 -46.42 -83.57 -155.65
C ALA A 53 -47.10 -82.43 -154.84
N LYS A 54 -48.28 -82.67 -154.25
CA LYS A 54 -49.06 -81.60 -153.59
C LYS A 54 -48.81 -81.50 -152.07
N LEU A 55 -48.30 -82.54 -151.42
CA LEU A 55 -48.06 -82.53 -149.97
C LEU A 55 -46.72 -81.88 -149.57
N MET A 56 -45.65 -82.06 -150.35
CA MET A 56 -44.31 -81.57 -149.98
C MET A 56 -44.25 -80.04 -149.79
N CYS A 57 -45.03 -79.27 -150.56
CA CYS A 57 -45.05 -77.81 -150.47
C CYS A 57 -45.68 -77.24 -149.19
N HIS A 58 -46.41 -78.05 -148.39
CA HIS A 58 -46.93 -77.59 -147.08
C HIS A 58 -45.99 -77.95 -145.92
N ALA A 59 -45.24 -79.05 -146.01
CA ALA A 59 -44.36 -79.50 -144.93
C ALA A 59 -43.17 -78.54 -144.66
N MET A 60 -42.59 -77.94 -145.71
CA MET A 60 -41.48 -76.99 -145.53
C MET A 60 -41.90 -75.65 -144.92
N ALA A 61 -43.15 -75.21 -145.12
CA ALA A 61 -43.64 -73.95 -144.57
C ALA A 61 -43.83 -74.03 -143.05
N ALA A 62 -44.33 -75.15 -142.53
CA ALA A 62 -44.50 -75.37 -141.09
C ALA A 62 -43.15 -75.34 -140.36
N GLY A 63 -42.15 -76.09 -140.85
CA GLY A 63 -40.84 -76.21 -140.20
C GLY A 63 -39.99 -74.92 -140.16
N GLN A 64 -40.38 -73.85 -140.88
CA GLN A 64 -39.76 -72.53 -140.72
C GLN A 64 -40.43 -71.68 -139.63
N ALA A 65 -41.71 -71.91 -139.31
CA ALA A 65 -42.40 -71.20 -138.23
C ALA A 65 -41.84 -71.63 -136.86
N ASP A 66 -41.81 -72.95 -136.61
CA ASP A 66 -41.32 -73.55 -135.35
C ASP A 66 -39.90 -73.07 -134.97
N VAL A 67 -39.04 -72.85 -135.97
CA VAL A 67 -37.65 -72.43 -135.79
C VAL A 67 -37.51 -70.96 -135.43
N GLU A 68 -38.37 -70.07 -135.92
CA GLU A 68 -38.36 -68.67 -135.47
C GLU A 68 -39.07 -68.49 -134.11
N GLU A 69 -40.12 -69.26 -133.83
CA GLU A 69 -40.77 -69.26 -132.51
C GLU A 69 -39.79 -69.73 -131.41
N ALA A 70 -39.03 -70.80 -131.67
CA ALA A 70 -37.95 -71.25 -130.78
C ALA A 70 -36.85 -70.20 -130.58
N LYS A 71 -36.53 -69.38 -131.59
CA LYS A 71 -35.55 -68.28 -131.47
C LYS A 71 -36.09 -67.09 -130.68
N VAL A 72 -37.39 -66.83 -130.72
CA VAL A 72 -38.04 -65.81 -129.87
C VAL A 72 -38.01 -66.28 -128.41
N ALA A 73 -38.49 -67.49 -128.13
CA ALA A 73 -38.46 -68.07 -126.78
C ALA A 73 -37.05 -68.07 -126.17
N ALA A 74 -36.03 -68.49 -126.93
CA ALA A 74 -34.64 -68.48 -126.46
C ALA A 74 -34.08 -67.06 -126.20
N LYS A 75 -34.51 -66.04 -126.97
CA LYS A 75 -34.16 -64.64 -126.69
C LYS A 75 -34.82 -64.13 -125.42
N ASP A 76 -36.09 -64.49 -125.20
CA ASP A 76 -36.85 -64.05 -124.03
C ASP A 76 -36.36 -64.72 -122.75
N GLU A 77 -35.96 -66.00 -122.78
CA GLU A 77 -35.26 -66.67 -121.67
C GLU A 77 -33.91 -65.99 -121.35
N ILE A 78 -33.11 -65.66 -122.37
CA ILE A 78 -31.84 -64.93 -122.19
C ILE A 78 -32.10 -63.52 -121.63
N ALA A 79 -33.13 -62.82 -122.10
CA ALA A 79 -33.52 -61.51 -121.59
C ALA A 79 -33.98 -61.60 -120.12
N ALA A 80 -34.75 -62.62 -119.76
CA ALA A 80 -35.19 -62.89 -118.38
C ALA A 80 -34.00 -63.22 -117.46
N ALA A 81 -33.04 -64.05 -117.91
CA ALA A 81 -31.82 -64.35 -117.16
C ALA A 81 -30.94 -63.09 -116.96
N ILE A 82 -30.83 -62.23 -117.97
CA ILE A 82 -30.16 -60.92 -117.87
C ILE A 82 -30.91 -59.96 -116.94
N ALA A 83 -32.24 -60.02 -116.88
CA ALA A 83 -33.04 -59.23 -115.96
C ALA A 83 -32.88 -59.71 -114.50
N ALA A 84 -32.95 -61.02 -114.25
CA ALA A 84 -32.74 -61.64 -112.94
C ALA A 84 -31.34 -61.31 -112.39
N THR A 85 -30.28 -61.59 -113.15
CA THR A 85 -28.90 -61.27 -112.72
C THR A 85 -28.66 -59.77 -112.47
N LYS A 86 -29.34 -58.87 -113.20
CA LYS A 86 -29.33 -57.42 -112.90
C LYS A 86 -30.06 -57.05 -111.61
N LEU A 87 -31.07 -57.81 -111.20
CA LEU A 87 -31.73 -57.65 -109.90
C LEU A 87 -30.87 -58.21 -108.77
N ASP A 88 -30.26 -59.39 -108.96
CA ASP A 88 -29.34 -60.00 -107.98
C ASP A 88 -28.12 -59.10 -107.71
N VAL A 89 -27.50 -58.54 -108.76
CA VAL A 89 -26.39 -57.58 -108.62
C VAL A 89 -26.83 -56.30 -107.89
N LYS A 90 -28.05 -55.80 -108.15
CA LYS A 90 -28.59 -54.64 -107.40
C LYS A 90 -28.83 -54.99 -105.93
N ALA A 91 -29.41 -56.16 -105.63
CA ALA A 91 -29.61 -56.62 -104.26
C ALA A 91 -28.28 -56.79 -103.52
N ALA A 92 -27.27 -57.36 -104.17
CA ALA A 92 -25.92 -57.48 -103.62
C ALA A 92 -25.26 -56.11 -103.36
N MET A 93 -25.42 -55.13 -104.26
CA MET A 93 -24.93 -53.76 -104.05
C MET A 93 -25.65 -53.04 -102.90
N VAL A 94 -26.96 -53.26 -102.73
CA VAL A 94 -27.72 -52.70 -101.60
C VAL A 94 -27.29 -53.33 -100.28
N ALA A 95 -27.17 -54.67 -100.22
CA ALA A 95 -26.68 -55.38 -99.04
C ALA A 95 -25.25 -54.98 -98.66
N ALA A 96 -24.35 -54.86 -99.64
CA ALA A 96 -22.99 -54.38 -99.42
C ALA A 96 -22.97 -52.93 -98.91
N LYS A 97 -23.82 -52.04 -99.43
CA LYS A 97 -23.93 -50.67 -98.93
C LYS A 97 -24.46 -50.63 -97.49
N MET A 98 -25.48 -51.43 -97.16
CA MET A 98 -26.02 -51.52 -95.80
C MET A 98 -24.94 -51.98 -94.81
N GLY A 99 -24.18 -53.03 -95.12
CA GLY A 99 -23.10 -53.51 -94.27
C GLY A 99 -21.94 -52.50 -94.09
N VAL A 100 -21.72 -51.62 -95.08
CA VAL A 100 -20.73 -50.53 -94.97
C VAL A 100 -21.20 -49.41 -94.05
N GLU A 101 -22.48 -49.00 -94.11
CA GLU A 101 -23.01 -47.99 -93.18
C GLU A 101 -23.18 -48.58 -91.76
N GLU A 102 -23.57 -49.85 -91.62
CA GLU A 102 -23.65 -50.56 -90.33
C GLU A 102 -22.27 -50.66 -89.65
N ALA A 103 -21.23 -51.05 -90.39
CA ALA A 103 -19.85 -51.07 -89.89
C ALA A 103 -19.32 -49.66 -89.54
N ARG A 104 -19.79 -48.63 -90.24
CA ARG A 104 -19.44 -47.22 -89.99
C ARG A 104 -20.11 -46.66 -88.75
N ASP A 105 -21.39 -46.99 -88.52
CA ASP A 105 -22.10 -46.58 -87.30
C ASP A 105 -21.57 -47.33 -86.07
N ALA A 106 -21.24 -48.62 -86.20
CA ALA A 106 -20.53 -49.36 -85.15
C ALA A 106 -19.18 -48.71 -84.79
N ALA A 107 -18.32 -48.44 -85.79
CA ALA A 107 -17.03 -47.79 -85.56
C ALA A 107 -17.16 -46.36 -85.01
N LYS A 108 -18.29 -45.67 -85.23
CA LYS A 108 -18.59 -44.37 -84.64
C LYS A 108 -19.00 -44.48 -83.17
N ILE A 109 -19.73 -45.53 -82.79
CA ILE A 109 -20.05 -45.83 -81.38
C ILE A 109 -18.75 -46.16 -80.64
N ASP A 110 -17.92 -47.08 -81.16
CA ASP A 110 -16.61 -47.43 -80.57
C ASP A 110 -15.73 -46.20 -80.28
N VAL A 111 -15.74 -45.20 -81.18
CA VAL A 111 -14.95 -43.96 -81.04
C VAL A 111 -15.52 -43.02 -79.97
N GLU A 112 -16.85 -42.88 -79.86
CA GLU A 112 -17.46 -42.06 -78.81
C GLU A 112 -17.39 -42.75 -77.43
N ASP A 113 -17.50 -44.07 -77.35
CA ASP A 113 -17.31 -44.84 -76.10
C ASP A 113 -15.86 -44.77 -75.61
N ALA A 114 -14.87 -44.94 -76.50
CA ALA A 114 -13.46 -44.77 -76.15
C ALA A 114 -13.11 -43.35 -75.67
N LYS A 115 -13.76 -42.34 -76.27
CA LYS A 115 -13.65 -40.92 -75.90
C LYS A 115 -14.35 -40.61 -74.57
N ALA A 116 -15.47 -41.28 -74.26
CA ALA A 116 -16.12 -41.20 -72.96
C ALA A 116 -15.23 -41.80 -71.87
N ALA A 117 -14.69 -43.02 -72.08
CA ALA A 117 -13.77 -43.68 -71.15
C ALA A 117 -12.52 -42.82 -70.85
N ALA A 118 -11.88 -42.26 -71.89
CA ALA A 118 -10.76 -41.34 -71.71
C ALA A 118 -11.16 -40.04 -70.95
N GLY A 119 -12.40 -39.57 -71.12
CA GLY A 119 -12.98 -38.48 -70.34
C GLY A 119 -13.13 -38.81 -68.86
N GLU A 120 -13.62 -40.02 -68.53
CA GLU A 120 -13.76 -40.48 -67.14
C GLU A 120 -12.39 -40.70 -66.47
N GLU A 121 -11.43 -41.33 -67.16
CA GLU A 121 -10.07 -41.51 -66.64
C GLU A 121 -9.36 -40.18 -66.36
N THR A 122 -9.46 -39.21 -67.28
CA THR A 122 -8.85 -37.88 -67.08
C THR A 122 -9.55 -37.07 -66.00
N ALA A 123 -10.87 -37.16 -65.88
CA ALA A 123 -11.62 -36.55 -64.78
C ALA A 123 -11.26 -37.19 -63.42
N ALA A 124 -11.12 -38.52 -63.36
CA ALA A 124 -10.68 -39.24 -62.16
C ALA A 124 -9.25 -38.85 -61.74
N ALA A 125 -8.33 -38.73 -62.70
CA ALA A 125 -6.97 -38.27 -62.47
C ALA A 125 -6.92 -36.82 -61.93
N MET A 126 -7.67 -35.89 -62.53
CA MET A 126 -7.79 -34.52 -62.00
C MET A 126 -8.39 -34.50 -60.59
N ALA A 127 -9.39 -35.34 -60.31
CA ALA A 127 -9.99 -35.44 -58.98
C ALA A 127 -9.02 -36.04 -57.94
N ALA A 128 -8.13 -36.97 -58.32
CA ALA A 128 -7.05 -37.44 -57.45
C ALA A 128 -6.06 -36.32 -57.14
N ILE A 129 -5.49 -35.67 -58.17
CA ILE A 129 -4.55 -34.55 -58.03
C ILE A 129 -5.14 -33.43 -57.16
N GLN A 130 -6.43 -33.11 -57.30
CA GLN A 130 -7.09 -32.09 -56.48
C GLN A 130 -7.27 -32.51 -55.01
N ARG A 131 -7.43 -33.81 -54.70
CA ARG A 131 -7.44 -34.30 -53.31
C ARG A 131 -6.04 -34.22 -52.71
N ASP A 132 -5.02 -34.68 -53.45
CA ASP A 132 -3.64 -34.72 -52.98
C ASP A 132 -3.08 -33.30 -52.74
N ALA A 133 -3.39 -32.36 -53.64
CA ALA A 133 -3.06 -30.94 -53.45
C ALA A 133 -3.76 -30.34 -52.22
N LYS A 134 -5.03 -30.69 -51.95
CA LYS A 134 -5.75 -30.25 -50.74
C LYS A 134 -5.15 -30.87 -49.48
N ALA A 135 -4.75 -32.13 -49.52
CA ALA A 135 -4.08 -32.80 -48.40
C ALA A 135 -2.71 -32.18 -48.10
N ALA A 136 -1.89 -31.93 -49.12
CA ALA A 136 -0.60 -31.25 -48.99
C ALA A 136 -0.74 -29.83 -48.43
N MET A 137 -1.74 -29.05 -48.90
CA MET A 137 -2.06 -27.74 -48.34
C MET A 137 -2.58 -27.79 -46.89
N ALA A 138 -3.21 -28.89 -46.47
CA ALA A 138 -3.64 -29.08 -45.08
C ALA A 138 -2.46 -29.43 -44.17
N ALA A 139 -1.57 -30.33 -44.60
CA ALA A 139 -0.34 -30.67 -43.90
C ALA A 139 0.56 -29.43 -43.71
N ALA A 140 0.90 -28.72 -44.79
CA ALA A 140 1.74 -27.53 -44.72
C ALA A 140 1.14 -26.39 -43.86
N LYS A 141 -0.18 -26.37 -43.64
CA LYS A 141 -0.82 -25.44 -42.69
C LYS A 141 -0.68 -25.92 -41.24
N ALA A 142 -0.77 -27.22 -40.98
CA ALA A 142 -0.52 -27.78 -39.66
C ALA A 142 0.94 -27.55 -39.24
N ASP A 143 1.90 -27.85 -40.12
CA ASP A 143 3.34 -27.63 -39.90
C ASP A 143 3.64 -26.16 -39.55
N VAL A 144 2.96 -25.21 -40.21
CA VAL A 144 3.11 -23.76 -39.97
C VAL A 144 2.49 -23.33 -38.64
N GLU A 145 1.37 -23.89 -38.20
CA GLU A 145 0.82 -23.58 -36.87
C GLU A 145 1.63 -24.26 -35.75
N GLU A 146 2.15 -25.47 -35.94
CA GLU A 146 3.08 -26.12 -35.00
C GLU A 146 4.37 -25.31 -34.85
N ALA A 147 4.97 -24.86 -35.96
CA ALA A 147 6.13 -23.96 -35.94
C ALA A 147 5.85 -22.62 -35.23
N LYS A 148 4.64 -22.04 -35.40
CA LYS A 148 4.22 -20.85 -34.64
C LYS A 148 4.05 -21.10 -33.15
N ILE A 149 3.58 -22.27 -32.75
CA ILE A 149 3.45 -22.66 -31.33
C ILE A 149 4.84 -22.85 -30.72
N ALA A 150 5.73 -23.59 -31.40
CA ALA A 150 7.12 -23.76 -30.97
C ALA A 150 7.86 -22.42 -30.84
N ALA A 151 7.75 -21.54 -31.84
CA ALA A 151 8.37 -20.21 -31.81
C ALA A 151 7.83 -19.33 -30.67
N LYS A 152 6.54 -19.42 -30.32
CA LYS A 152 5.98 -18.73 -29.15
C LYS A 152 6.54 -19.28 -27.84
N LEU A 153 6.63 -20.60 -27.69
CA LEU A 153 7.17 -21.22 -26.47
C LEU A 153 8.61 -20.78 -26.20
N VAL A 154 9.48 -20.81 -27.23
CA VAL A 154 10.87 -20.33 -27.12
C VAL A 154 10.94 -18.84 -26.75
N VAL A 155 10.00 -18.02 -27.21
CA VAL A 155 9.93 -16.59 -26.85
C VAL A 155 9.46 -16.36 -25.42
N GLU A 156 8.56 -17.17 -24.87
CA GLU A 156 8.19 -17.07 -23.44
C GLU A 156 9.28 -17.66 -22.53
N GLU A 157 9.92 -18.76 -22.91
CA GLU A 157 11.06 -19.35 -22.19
C GLU A 157 12.22 -18.35 -22.05
N ALA A 158 12.63 -17.71 -23.15
CA ALA A 158 13.66 -16.68 -23.15
C ALA A 158 13.27 -15.41 -22.33
N LYS A 159 11.97 -15.09 -22.21
CA LYS A 159 11.51 -14.00 -21.33
C LYS A 159 11.66 -14.38 -19.86
N ASP A 160 11.31 -15.61 -19.48
CA ASP A 160 11.40 -16.06 -18.10
C ASP A 160 12.87 -16.27 -17.66
N GLU A 161 13.79 -16.61 -18.57
CA GLU A 161 15.24 -16.56 -18.32
C GLU A 161 15.73 -15.12 -18.06
N VAL A 162 15.48 -14.20 -19.00
CA VAL A 162 15.86 -12.77 -18.86
C VAL A 162 15.24 -12.14 -17.61
N ARG A 163 14.02 -12.52 -17.26
CA ARG A 163 13.36 -12.08 -16.02
C ARG A 163 14.09 -12.58 -14.77
N GLN A 164 14.50 -13.85 -14.73
CA GLN A 164 15.26 -14.41 -13.61
C GLN A 164 16.61 -13.71 -13.44
N GLU A 165 17.31 -13.38 -14.53
CA GLU A 165 18.54 -12.58 -14.47
C GLU A 165 18.28 -11.16 -13.93
N VAL A 166 17.24 -10.48 -14.42
CA VAL A 166 16.89 -9.13 -13.95
C VAL A 166 16.46 -9.12 -12.48
N ASP A 167 15.68 -10.11 -12.04
CA ASP A 167 15.28 -10.25 -10.63
C ASP A 167 16.50 -10.55 -9.74
N ALA A 168 17.44 -11.40 -10.18
CA ALA A 168 18.69 -11.68 -9.47
C ALA A 168 19.61 -10.45 -9.36
N VAL A 169 19.84 -9.71 -10.45
CA VAL A 169 20.59 -8.44 -10.45
C VAL A 169 19.92 -7.40 -9.55
N THR A 170 18.59 -7.36 -9.54
CA THR A 170 17.81 -6.47 -8.66
C THR A 170 17.94 -6.83 -7.18
N VAL A 171 18.13 -8.11 -6.84
CA VAL A 171 18.44 -8.54 -5.47
C VAL A 171 19.88 -8.20 -5.08
N ALA A 172 20.86 -8.45 -5.96
CA ALA A 172 22.28 -8.12 -5.72
C ALA A 172 22.46 -6.62 -5.43
N ASN A 173 21.96 -5.75 -6.32
CA ASN A 173 22.02 -4.29 -6.14
C ASN A 173 21.38 -3.82 -4.81
N LYS A 174 20.31 -4.47 -4.33
CA LYS A 174 19.69 -4.15 -3.02
C LYS A 174 20.56 -4.57 -1.84
N LEU A 175 21.32 -5.66 -1.96
CA LEU A 175 22.27 -6.09 -0.92
C LEU A 175 23.49 -5.16 -0.89
N ASP A 176 24.03 -4.78 -2.04
CA ASP A 176 25.18 -3.88 -2.15
C ASP A 176 24.86 -2.47 -1.62
N VAL A 177 23.69 -1.92 -1.97
CA VAL A 177 23.21 -0.65 -1.38
C VAL A 177 23.04 -0.78 0.13
N LYS A 178 22.50 -1.89 0.64
CA LYS A 178 22.36 -2.11 2.08
C LYS A 178 23.72 -2.22 2.79
N ALA A 179 24.72 -2.83 2.16
CA ALA A 179 26.08 -2.90 2.68
C ALA A 179 26.74 -1.51 2.70
N ALA A 180 26.64 -0.74 1.61
CA ALA A 180 27.15 0.63 1.52
C ALA A 180 26.50 1.56 2.57
N MET A 181 25.18 1.45 2.79
CA MET A 181 24.50 2.20 3.86
C MET A 181 24.93 1.77 5.28
N ALA A 182 25.33 0.51 5.48
CA ALA A 182 25.84 0.04 6.77
C ALA A 182 27.25 0.59 7.06
N VAL A 183 28.13 0.62 6.05
CA VAL A 183 29.47 1.24 6.15
C VAL A 183 29.32 2.74 6.43
N ALA A 184 28.56 3.47 5.60
CA ALA A 184 28.36 4.91 5.78
C ALA A 184 27.72 5.28 7.14
N LYS A 185 26.92 4.38 7.74
CA LYS A 185 26.44 4.57 9.12
C LYS A 185 27.56 4.41 10.14
N SER A 186 28.42 3.40 9.99
CA SER A 186 29.58 3.19 10.86
C SER A 186 30.53 4.39 10.84
N ASP A 187 30.80 4.95 9.66
CA ASP A 187 31.66 6.14 9.49
C ASP A 187 31.08 7.37 10.22
N VAL A 188 29.75 7.53 10.18
CA VAL A 188 29.03 8.60 10.89
C VAL A 188 29.00 8.35 12.42
N ASP A 189 28.81 7.12 12.86
CA ASP A 189 28.83 6.76 14.28
C ASP A 189 30.25 6.96 14.88
N GLU A 190 31.33 6.66 14.12
CA GLU A 190 32.72 6.95 14.53
C GLU A 190 33.01 8.46 14.55
N ALA A 191 32.61 9.21 13.52
CA ALA A 191 32.77 10.67 13.50
C ALA A 191 32.02 11.36 14.66
N LEU A 192 30.86 10.84 15.06
CA LEU A 192 30.11 11.32 16.22
C LEU A 192 30.91 11.12 17.54
N LEU A 193 31.54 9.96 17.72
CA LEU A 193 32.35 9.66 18.90
C LEU A 193 33.60 10.57 18.98
N VAL A 194 34.26 10.83 17.84
CA VAL A 194 35.38 11.79 17.76
C VAL A 194 34.91 13.20 18.12
N ALA A 195 33.77 13.65 17.59
CA ALA A 195 33.20 14.96 17.92
C ALA A 195 32.82 15.08 19.42
N GLN A 196 32.21 14.04 20.01
CA GLN A 196 31.90 13.99 21.45
C GLN A 196 33.17 14.08 22.30
N LYS A 197 34.23 13.36 21.93
CA LYS A 197 35.53 13.41 22.63
C LYS A 197 36.12 14.83 22.63
N HIS A 198 36.13 15.50 21.48
CA HIS A 198 36.60 16.89 21.38
C HIS A 198 35.74 17.89 22.18
N VAL A 199 34.43 17.65 22.30
CA VAL A 199 33.55 18.48 23.16
C VAL A 199 33.89 18.30 24.64
N GLU A 200 34.21 17.09 25.12
CA GLU A 200 34.65 16.90 26.50
C GLU A 200 36.07 17.43 26.74
N GLU A 201 37.00 17.29 25.79
CA GLU A 201 38.33 17.92 25.85
C GLU A 201 38.22 19.45 25.97
N ALA A 202 37.37 20.08 25.15
CA ALA A 202 37.12 21.52 25.21
C ALA A 202 36.44 21.96 26.53
N LYS A 203 35.54 21.14 27.10
CA LYS A 203 34.95 21.40 28.43
C LYS A 203 35.96 21.29 29.57
N VAL A 204 36.99 20.45 29.44
CA VAL A 204 38.07 20.36 30.44
C VAL A 204 38.98 21.58 30.34
N ALA A 205 39.39 21.97 29.13
CA ALA A 205 40.18 23.19 28.90
C ALA A 205 39.46 24.44 29.46
N ALA A 206 38.20 24.67 29.06
CA ALA A 206 37.44 25.83 29.54
C ALA A 206 37.20 25.85 31.06
N LYS A 207 37.25 24.69 31.75
CA LYS A 207 37.21 24.64 33.22
C LYS A 207 38.55 25.02 33.85
N MET A 208 39.66 24.63 33.22
CA MET A 208 41.00 25.04 33.66
C MET A 208 41.17 26.56 33.48
N ASP A 209 40.81 27.10 32.32
CA ASP A 209 40.85 28.54 32.04
C ASP A 209 40.05 29.36 33.07
N VAL A 210 38.88 28.85 33.49
CA VAL A 210 38.01 29.48 34.49
C VAL A 210 38.58 29.41 35.91
N GLU A 211 39.19 28.29 36.32
CA GLU A 211 39.85 28.22 37.64
C GLU A 211 41.17 29.00 37.67
N GLU A 212 41.92 29.07 36.57
CA GLU A 212 43.12 29.93 36.44
C GLU A 212 42.74 31.42 36.53
N ALA A 213 41.72 31.85 35.78
CA ALA A 213 41.19 33.22 35.87
C ALA A 213 40.63 33.54 37.27
N ARG A 214 40.06 32.55 37.96
CA ARG A 214 39.57 32.68 39.35
C ARG A 214 40.72 32.78 40.35
N ASP A 215 41.81 32.05 40.17
CA ASP A 215 43.00 32.12 41.03
C ASP A 215 43.78 33.42 40.81
N ALA A 216 43.90 33.89 39.56
CA ALA A 216 44.37 35.25 39.27
C ALA A 216 43.49 36.30 39.98
N ALA A 217 42.16 36.23 39.83
CA ALA A 217 41.25 37.16 40.51
C ALA A 217 41.30 37.08 42.05
N LYS A 218 41.66 35.93 42.66
CA LYS A 218 41.94 35.84 44.11
C LYS A 218 43.22 36.58 44.49
N ILE A 219 44.26 36.50 43.66
CA ILE A 219 45.52 37.23 43.87
C ILE A 219 45.25 38.73 43.77
N ASP A 220 44.60 39.20 42.69
CA ASP A 220 44.21 40.61 42.51
C ASP A 220 43.36 41.12 43.69
N VAL A 221 42.42 40.31 44.19
CA VAL A 221 41.57 40.66 45.34
C VAL A 221 42.36 40.70 46.64
N GLU A 222 43.27 39.77 46.92
CA GLU A 222 44.10 39.82 48.14
C GLU A 222 45.19 40.90 48.08
N GLU A 223 45.70 41.25 46.89
CA GLU A 223 46.60 42.39 46.67
C GLU A 223 45.86 43.72 46.87
N ALA A 224 44.74 43.94 46.19
CA ALA A 224 43.90 45.13 46.37
C ALA A 224 43.39 45.26 47.82
N LYS A 225 43.09 44.14 48.49
CA LYS A 225 42.75 44.10 49.93
C LYS A 225 43.94 44.38 50.82
N ALA A 226 45.17 44.04 50.43
CA ALA A 226 46.39 44.42 51.14
C ALA A 226 46.68 45.93 50.97
N GLU A 227 46.51 46.48 49.77
CA GLU A 227 46.56 47.92 49.51
C GLU A 227 45.48 48.68 50.31
N VAL A 228 44.23 48.23 50.25
CA VAL A 228 43.12 48.81 51.04
C VAL A 228 43.36 48.65 52.54
N MET A 229 43.97 47.56 53.03
CA MET A 229 44.38 47.45 54.44
C MET A 229 45.62 48.28 54.79
N ALA A 230 46.40 48.76 53.82
CA ALA A 230 47.51 49.68 54.04
C ALA A 230 47.02 51.14 54.05
N ALA A 231 46.20 51.52 53.05
CA ALA A 231 45.47 52.78 53.00
C ALA A 231 44.60 52.94 54.25
N ALA A 232 43.72 51.98 54.54
CA ALA A 232 42.88 52.01 55.74
C ALA A 232 43.67 51.93 57.06
N LYS A 233 44.98 51.61 57.07
CA LYS A 233 45.82 51.79 58.26
C LYS A 233 46.34 53.22 58.39
N MET A 234 46.70 53.88 57.29
CA MET A 234 46.95 55.33 57.29
C MET A 234 45.67 56.07 57.67
N ASP A 235 44.56 55.78 56.99
CA ASP A 235 43.26 56.39 57.25
C ASP A 235 42.76 56.09 58.67
N VAL A 236 43.11 54.96 59.30
CA VAL A 236 42.75 54.67 60.70
C VAL A 236 43.67 55.35 61.72
N GLU A 237 44.93 55.68 61.41
CA GLU A 237 45.70 56.57 62.30
C GLU A 237 45.25 58.03 62.13
N GLU A 238 45.05 58.50 60.89
CA GLU A 238 44.50 59.84 60.61
C GLU A 238 43.08 59.99 61.19
N ALA A 239 42.22 58.98 61.01
CA ALA A 239 40.90 58.93 61.63
C ALA A 239 40.90 58.49 63.10
N LYS A 240 42.02 58.08 63.71
CA LYS A 240 42.13 58.04 65.18
C LYS A 240 42.32 59.43 65.73
N ASP A 241 43.18 60.24 65.12
CA ASP A 241 43.37 61.63 65.53
C ASP A 241 42.11 62.46 65.22
N ALA A 242 41.42 62.20 64.10
CA ALA A 242 40.10 62.78 63.83
C ALA A 242 39.01 62.22 64.76
N ALA A 243 38.89 60.90 64.97
CA ALA A 243 37.89 60.33 65.89
C ALA A 243 38.15 60.69 67.36
N LYS A 244 39.33 61.15 67.74
CA LYS A 244 39.56 61.73 69.07
C LYS A 244 38.84 63.07 69.26
N ILE A 245 38.49 63.73 68.15
CA ILE A 245 37.66 64.94 68.07
C ILE A 245 36.20 64.52 67.80
N ASP A 246 35.97 63.65 66.82
CA ASP A 246 34.62 63.25 66.39
C ASP A 246 33.91 62.27 67.32
N VAL A 247 34.58 61.49 68.19
CA VAL A 247 33.87 60.69 69.21
C VAL A 247 33.14 61.60 70.20
N MET A 248 33.74 62.73 70.57
CA MET A 248 33.08 63.73 71.42
C MET A 248 31.84 64.33 70.74
N ALA A 249 31.85 64.50 69.41
CA ALA A 249 30.71 65.00 68.65
C ALA A 249 29.69 63.92 68.24
N ALA A 250 30.14 62.67 68.04
CA ALA A 250 29.31 61.56 67.59
C ALA A 250 28.51 60.95 68.74
N GLU A 251 29.04 60.96 69.97
CA GLU A 251 28.28 60.60 71.17
C GLU A 251 27.12 61.60 71.38
N GLU A 252 27.39 62.90 71.26
CA GLU A 252 26.39 63.98 71.29
C GLU A 252 25.34 63.83 70.16
N ILE A 253 25.76 63.53 68.92
CA ILE A 253 24.85 63.31 67.77
C ILE A 253 24.07 62.00 67.88
N LEU A 254 24.61 60.95 68.52
CA LEU A 254 23.91 59.68 68.69
C LEU A 254 22.81 59.79 69.74
N GLU A 255 23.07 60.45 70.88
CA GLU A 255 22.02 60.77 71.85
C GLU A 255 20.96 61.68 71.22
N ALA A 256 21.35 62.71 70.47
CA ALA A 256 20.42 63.58 69.75
C ALA A 256 19.54 62.82 68.74
N LYS A 257 20.10 61.85 67.99
CA LYS A 257 19.33 61.04 67.01
C LYS A 257 18.42 60.00 67.67
N LEU A 258 18.81 59.44 68.82
CA LEU A 258 17.96 58.55 69.60
C LEU A 258 16.81 59.32 70.27
N ALA A 259 17.07 60.52 70.77
CA ALA A 259 16.03 61.43 71.24
C ALA A 259 15.07 61.85 70.12
N ALA A 260 15.60 62.20 68.92
CA ALA A 260 14.80 62.62 67.77
C ALA A 260 13.90 61.51 67.17
N ARG A 261 14.18 60.22 67.46
CA ARG A 261 13.31 59.09 67.09
C ARG A 261 12.30 58.69 68.17
N GLY A 262 12.39 59.24 69.39
CA GLY A 262 11.46 58.91 70.48
C GLY A 262 11.55 57.49 71.03
N ASP A 263 12.54 56.68 70.62
CA ASP A 263 12.73 55.32 71.13
C ASP A 263 13.34 55.38 72.55
N ASN A 264 12.47 55.53 73.55
CA ASN A 264 12.84 55.56 74.97
C ASN A 264 13.76 54.37 75.31
N PRO A 265 14.97 54.59 75.89
CA PRO A 265 15.87 53.51 76.28
C PRO A 265 15.23 52.48 77.22
N GLU A 266 14.23 52.85 78.04
CA GLU A 266 13.46 51.89 78.84
C GLU A 266 12.68 50.88 77.97
N ARG A 267 12.14 51.30 76.81
CA ARG A 267 11.47 50.38 75.87
C ARG A 267 12.47 49.41 75.25
N ARG A 268 13.67 49.87 74.89
CA ARG A 268 14.75 48.99 74.41
C ARG A 268 15.23 48.02 75.49
N LEU A 269 15.33 48.47 76.74
CA LEU A 269 15.70 47.60 77.86
C LEU A 269 14.59 46.56 78.15
N ARG A 270 13.31 46.96 78.17
CA ARG A 270 12.16 46.03 78.27
C ARG A 270 12.18 45.00 77.14
N ARG A 271 12.37 45.44 75.88
CA ARG A 271 12.50 44.57 74.71
C ARG A 271 13.66 43.57 74.81
N SER A 272 14.78 43.95 75.44
CA SER A 272 15.87 43.01 75.74
C SER A 272 15.51 41.99 76.84
N VAL A 273 14.72 42.39 77.85
CA VAL A 273 14.35 41.54 78.98
C VAL A 273 13.30 40.49 78.62
N CYS A 274 12.21 40.85 77.93
CA CYS A 274 11.16 39.89 77.55
C CYS A 274 11.70 38.71 76.73
N LEU A 275 12.58 38.96 75.76
CA LEU A 275 13.20 37.93 74.93
C LEU A 275 14.12 36.98 75.74
N SER A 276 14.67 37.47 76.86
CA SER A 276 15.53 36.67 77.76
C SER A 276 14.75 35.79 78.74
N ALA A 277 13.45 36.05 78.96
CA ALA A 277 12.62 35.32 79.92
C ALA A 277 12.25 33.91 79.45
N GLY A 278 12.25 33.67 78.12
CA GLY A 278 11.78 32.44 77.52
C GLY A 278 10.25 32.29 77.54
N LEU A 279 9.76 31.14 77.08
CA LEU A 279 8.32 30.85 77.02
C LEU A 279 7.76 30.41 78.37
N PRO A 280 6.57 30.92 78.79
CA PRO A 280 5.86 30.42 79.95
C PRO A 280 5.61 28.90 79.91
N PRO A 281 5.63 28.19 81.05
CA PRO A 281 5.47 26.74 81.09
C PRO A 281 4.20 26.23 80.39
N GLY A 282 4.37 25.32 79.42
CA GLY A 282 3.28 24.75 78.62
C GLY A 282 2.93 25.54 77.36
N LYS A 283 3.54 26.70 77.13
CA LYS A 283 3.44 27.44 75.86
C LYS A 283 4.58 27.02 74.90
N LYS A 284 4.30 27.05 73.60
CA LYS A 284 5.25 26.79 72.50
C LYS A 284 5.56 28.02 71.67
N TYR A 285 4.68 29.01 71.67
CA TYR A 285 4.75 30.19 70.81
C TYR A 285 4.44 31.45 71.63
N HIS A 286 5.16 32.53 71.34
CA HIS A 286 4.88 33.85 71.89
C HIS A 286 3.56 34.38 71.32
N TYR A 287 3.33 34.17 70.02
CA TYR A 287 2.09 34.55 69.35
C TYR A 287 1.62 33.52 68.32
N PHE A 288 0.30 33.43 68.18
CA PHE A 288 -0.37 32.84 67.01
C PHE A 288 -0.71 33.94 66.02
N LEU A 289 -0.41 33.79 64.72
CA LEU A 289 -0.74 34.78 63.70
C LEU A 289 -1.95 34.37 62.84
N SER A 290 -3.13 34.79 63.30
CA SER A 290 -4.40 34.62 62.59
C SER A 290 -4.47 35.57 61.40
N HIS A 291 -4.76 35.04 60.22
CA HIS A 291 -4.94 35.82 58.99
C HIS A 291 -5.83 35.06 58.01
N LYS A 292 -6.28 35.72 56.94
CA LYS A 292 -6.91 35.05 55.80
C LYS A 292 -5.89 34.95 54.67
N LYS A 293 -5.75 33.77 54.06
CA LYS A 293 -4.76 33.53 53.00
C LYS A 293 -5.07 34.27 51.69
N GLU A 294 -6.31 34.10 51.19
CA GLU A 294 -6.75 34.69 49.92
C GLU A 294 -8.02 35.56 50.09
N HIS A 295 -7.98 36.74 49.47
CA HIS A 295 -9.02 37.78 49.44
C HIS A 295 -9.58 37.89 48.03
N SER A 296 -10.90 37.99 47.86
CA SER A 296 -11.53 37.95 46.52
C SER A 296 -11.12 39.10 45.58
N ILE A 297 -10.62 40.21 46.13
CA ILE A 297 -10.16 41.39 45.36
C ILE A 297 -8.63 41.56 45.45
N LEU A 298 -8.06 41.49 46.66
CA LEU A 298 -6.62 41.75 46.87
C LEU A 298 -5.72 40.50 46.73
N GLY A 299 -6.31 39.33 46.41
CA GLY A 299 -5.57 38.07 46.28
C GLY A 299 -4.81 37.72 47.57
N ARG A 300 -3.50 37.52 47.46
CA ARG A 300 -2.59 37.13 48.56
C ARG A 300 -1.94 38.31 49.28
N GLN A 301 -2.50 39.51 49.17
CA GLN A 301 -1.99 40.66 49.90
C GLN A 301 -2.07 40.50 51.43
N PRO A 302 -3.15 39.94 52.03
CA PRO A 302 -3.18 39.71 53.47
C PRO A 302 -2.21 38.61 53.94
N GLU A 303 -2.00 37.55 53.14
CA GLU A 303 -0.94 36.54 53.38
C GLU A 303 0.45 37.18 53.36
N SER A 304 0.73 38.04 52.36
CA SER A 304 2.00 38.76 52.23
C SER A 304 2.28 39.70 53.40
N LEU A 305 1.24 40.41 53.87
CA LEU A 305 1.32 41.28 55.04
C LEU A 305 1.54 40.48 56.33
N ALA A 306 0.80 39.38 56.53
CA ALA A 306 0.98 38.51 57.68
C ALA A 306 2.41 37.92 57.71
N MET A 307 2.92 37.43 56.58
CA MET A 307 4.30 36.93 56.46
C MET A 307 5.33 38.02 56.79
N ALA A 308 5.17 39.25 56.27
CA ALA A 308 6.07 40.36 56.59
C ALA A 308 6.05 40.76 58.09
N ILE A 309 4.89 40.65 58.75
CA ILE A 309 4.77 40.84 60.21
C ILE A 309 5.47 39.69 60.95
N HIS A 310 5.26 38.44 60.53
CA HIS A 310 5.86 37.24 61.11
C HIS A 310 7.39 37.29 61.07
N ASP A 311 7.96 37.53 59.88
CA ASP A 311 9.40 37.69 59.66
C ASP A 311 9.98 38.83 60.50
N SER A 312 9.26 39.95 60.64
CA SER A 312 9.70 41.08 61.45
C SER A 312 9.70 40.77 62.95
N GLN A 313 8.77 39.95 63.46
CA GLN A 313 8.76 39.56 64.88
C GLN A 313 9.72 38.40 65.17
N ILE A 314 9.96 37.48 64.21
CA ILE A 314 11.07 36.52 64.28
C ILE A 314 12.42 37.23 64.30
N SER A 315 12.59 38.26 63.47
CA SER A 315 13.79 39.12 63.47
C SER A 315 13.96 39.92 64.77
N ALA A 316 12.86 40.15 65.50
CA ALA A 316 12.86 40.72 66.85
C ALA A 316 13.06 39.65 67.96
N GLY A 317 13.24 38.37 67.61
CA GLY A 317 13.55 37.28 68.55
C GLY A 317 12.34 36.44 69.01
N PHE A 318 11.11 36.75 68.57
CA PHE A 318 9.92 35.99 68.98
C PHE A 318 9.74 34.72 68.14
N VAL A 319 9.53 33.59 68.82
CA VAL A 319 9.00 32.35 68.20
C VAL A 319 7.48 32.47 68.07
N GLY A 320 6.94 32.52 66.85
CA GLY A 320 5.50 32.55 66.58
C GLY A 320 5.00 31.34 65.79
N PHE A 321 3.68 31.16 65.73
CA PHE A 321 3.01 30.20 64.84
C PHE A 321 2.34 30.94 63.67
N PHE A 322 2.50 30.41 62.46
CA PHE A 322 1.93 30.94 61.22
C PHE A 322 1.65 29.77 60.25
N ASP A 323 0.43 29.67 59.70
CA ASP A 323 0.10 28.62 58.72
C ASP A 323 0.58 29.00 57.31
N VAL A 324 1.62 28.32 56.86
CA VAL A 324 2.12 28.41 55.48
C VAL A 324 1.34 27.47 54.54
N ASP A 325 0.77 26.37 55.04
CA ASP A 325 0.37 25.20 54.25
C ASP A 325 -1.13 25.16 53.87
N ASP A 326 -1.87 26.26 54.09
CA ASP A 326 -3.27 26.42 53.63
C ASP A 326 -4.22 25.44 54.35
N LEU A 327 -3.95 25.18 55.63
CA LEU A 327 -4.60 24.22 56.51
C LEU A 327 -4.71 22.78 55.95
N LYS A 328 -4.00 22.43 54.87
CA LYS A 328 -4.11 21.14 54.16
C LYS A 328 -3.73 19.91 55.01
N THR A 329 -3.00 20.12 56.09
CA THR A 329 -2.47 19.11 57.01
C THR A 329 -2.95 19.30 58.45
N ILE A 330 -3.63 20.40 58.77
CA ILE A 330 -3.96 20.83 60.14
C ILE A 330 -5.45 20.57 60.41
N THR A 331 -5.76 19.74 61.40
CA THR A 331 -7.15 19.54 61.84
C THR A 331 -7.61 20.68 62.77
N PRO A 332 -8.93 20.94 62.91
CA PRO A 332 -9.42 21.96 63.85
C PRO A 332 -8.94 21.74 65.29
N GLU A 333 -8.75 20.50 65.72
CA GLU A 333 -8.26 20.15 67.06
C GLU A 333 -6.78 20.52 67.23
N GLN A 334 -5.96 20.32 66.19
CA GLN A 334 -4.56 20.75 66.17
C GLN A 334 -4.45 22.28 66.13
N LEU A 335 -5.23 22.95 65.28
CA LEU A 335 -5.29 24.41 65.21
C LEU A 335 -5.67 25.03 66.56
N ALA A 336 -6.71 24.48 67.22
CA ALA A 336 -7.11 24.90 68.56
C ALA A 336 -6.02 24.60 69.62
N ALA A 337 -5.26 23.51 69.48
CA ALA A 337 -4.13 23.24 70.36
C ALA A 337 -3.00 24.27 70.17
N ASP A 338 -2.64 24.62 68.95
CA ASP A 338 -1.58 25.60 68.66
C ASP A 338 -1.96 27.04 69.07
N VAL A 339 -3.24 27.42 68.92
CA VAL A 339 -3.80 28.62 69.55
C VAL A 339 -3.62 28.56 71.07
N ARG A 340 -4.09 27.51 71.75
CA ARG A 340 -3.99 27.37 73.21
C ARG A 340 -2.54 27.33 73.73
N MET A 341 -1.60 26.80 72.93
CA MET A 341 -0.15 26.77 73.21
C MET A 341 0.57 28.09 72.89
N SER A 342 -0.12 29.11 72.37
CA SER A 342 0.43 30.45 72.12
C SER A 342 0.15 31.39 73.31
N CYS A 343 1.08 32.29 73.66
CA CYS A 343 0.89 33.23 74.77
C CYS A 343 -0.13 34.31 74.41
N ALA A 344 0.04 34.93 73.24
CA ALA A 344 -0.84 35.93 72.66
C ALA A 344 -1.37 35.48 71.28
N MET A 345 -2.31 36.24 70.72
CA MET A 345 -2.71 36.15 69.32
C MET A 345 -2.55 37.51 68.63
N VAL A 346 -2.07 37.49 67.39
CA VAL A 346 -2.04 38.64 66.48
C VAL A 346 -2.97 38.33 65.32
N VAL A 347 -3.82 39.28 64.93
CA VAL A 347 -4.84 39.10 63.87
C VAL A 347 -4.66 40.14 62.78
N VAL A 348 -4.43 39.70 61.53
CA VAL A 348 -4.44 40.57 60.35
C VAL A 348 -5.86 40.67 59.79
N LEU A 349 -6.47 41.84 59.97
CA LEU A 349 -7.86 42.10 59.63
C LEU A 349 -8.01 42.85 58.30
N HIS A 350 -8.91 42.33 57.46
CA HIS A 350 -9.55 43.02 56.37
C HIS A 350 -11.06 42.69 56.35
N ASP A 351 -11.77 43.21 55.35
CA ASP A 351 -13.22 43.11 55.16
C ASP A 351 -13.77 41.69 54.92
N GLU A 352 -12.91 40.70 54.61
CA GLU A 352 -13.30 39.29 54.52
C GLU A 352 -12.73 38.41 55.65
N THR A 353 -11.76 38.88 56.47
CA THR A 353 -11.27 38.07 57.61
C THR A 353 -12.43 37.76 58.57
N CYS A 354 -13.30 38.76 58.80
CA CYS A 354 -14.52 38.63 59.59
C CYS A 354 -15.55 37.65 59.02
N VAL A 355 -15.41 37.22 57.75
CA VAL A 355 -16.28 36.22 57.11
C VAL A 355 -15.68 34.81 57.15
N SER A 356 -14.36 34.69 57.37
CA SER A 356 -13.65 33.41 57.45
C SER A 356 -14.14 32.56 58.65
N SER A 357 -14.60 31.35 58.37
CA SER A 357 -14.98 30.37 59.41
C SER A 357 -13.79 29.93 60.26
N TRP A 358 -12.60 29.85 59.66
CA TRP A 358 -11.36 29.47 60.35
C TRP A 358 -10.88 30.56 61.30
N CYS A 359 -10.81 31.82 60.85
CA CYS A 359 -10.42 32.93 61.71
C CYS A 359 -11.42 33.09 62.88
N ARG A 360 -12.73 32.99 62.63
CA ARG A 360 -13.76 32.98 63.69
C ARG A 360 -13.59 31.84 64.70
N PHE A 361 -13.11 30.67 64.26
CA PHE A 361 -12.82 29.53 65.13
C PHE A 361 -11.57 29.81 65.99
N GLU A 362 -10.47 30.28 65.39
CA GLU A 362 -9.26 30.71 66.09
C GLU A 362 -9.55 31.77 67.16
N TRP A 363 -10.30 32.81 66.82
CA TRP A 363 -10.63 33.90 67.75
C TRP A 363 -11.48 33.42 68.93
N LYS A 364 -12.41 32.50 68.68
CA LYS A 364 -13.23 31.88 69.73
C LYS A 364 -12.40 30.97 70.64
N GLU A 365 -11.42 30.25 70.09
CA GLU A 365 -10.49 29.45 70.89
C GLU A 365 -9.54 30.33 71.71
N ALA A 366 -9.11 31.48 71.18
CA ALA A 366 -8.38 32.48 71.96
C ALA A 366 -9.23 33.09 73.08
N GLU A 367 -10.50 33.42 72.80
CA GLU A 367 -11.47 33.93 73.78
C GLU A 367 -11.74 32.90 74.90
N LEU A 368 -11.97 31.63 74.55
CA LEU A 368 -12.14 30.53 75.52
C LEU A 368 -10.87 30.22 76.33
N ALA A 369 -9.69 30.44 75.76
CA ALA A 369 -8.40 30.25 76.43
C ALA A 369 -7.92 31.48 77.23
N GLY A 370 -8.64 32.61 77.17
CA GLY A 370 -8.24 33.87 77.81
C GLY A 370 -6.99 34.51 77.20
N ILE A 371 -6.67 34.19 75.95
CA ILE A 371 -5.47 34.66 75.24
C ILE A 371 -5.69 36.10 74.74
N PRO A 372 -4.80 37.06 75.07
CA PRO A 372 -4.92 38.44 74.62
C PRO A 372 -4.72 38.55 73.10
N VAL A 373 -5.44 39.48 72.46
CA VAL A 373 -5.49 39.58 70.98
C VAL A 373 -5.17 40.98 70.48
N LEU A 374 -4.14 41.11 69.66
CA LEU A 374 -3.80 42.35 68.96
C LEU A 374 -4.32 42.32 67.52
N CYS A 375 -5.22 43.24 67.19
CA CYS A 375 -5.69 43.41 65.82
C CYS A 375 -4.85 44.43 65.05
N ILE A 376 -4.42 44.03 63.85
CA ILE A 376 -3.70 44.85 62.88
C ILE A 376 -4.62 45.04 61.67
N VAL A 377 -4.82 46.28 61.23
CA VAL A 377 -5.61 46.59 60.03
C VAL A 377 -4.72 47.20 58.96
N ASP A 378 -4.74 46.65 57.75
CA ASP A 378 -4.21 47.32 56.57
C ASP A 378 -5.13 48.49 56.18
N VAL A 379 -4.73 49.71 56.56
CA VAL A 379 -5.53 50.91 56.25
C VAL A 379 -5.13 51.57 54.93
N HIS A 380 -4.20 50.97 54.16
CA HIS A 380 -3.91 51.38 52.79
C HIS A 380 -4.92 50.75 51.82
N HIS A 381 -5.29 49.50 52.05
CA HIS A 381 -6.20 48.75 51.17
C HIS A 381 -7.63 48.62 51.70
N VAL A 382 -7.86 48.77 53.02
CA VAL A 382 -9.16 48.49 53.65
C VAL A 382 -9.67 49.68 54.48
N CYS A 383 -10.96 49.99 54.33
CA CYS A 383 -11.60 51.01 55.17
C CYS A 383 -11.71 50.52 56.62
N ARG A 384 -10.91 51.09 57.53
CA ARG A 384 -10.91 50.76 58.97
C ARG A 384 -12.30 50.81 59.61
N ALA A 385 -13.18 51.71 59.18
CA ALA A 385 -14.54 51.81 59.71
C ALA A 385 -15.41 50.60 59.35
N THR A 386 -15.25 50.05 58.14
CA THR A 386 -15.94 48.82 57.70
C THR A 386 -15.49 47.62 58.52
N VAL A 387 -14.17 47.44 58.68
CA VAL A 387 -13.59 46.36 59.49
C VAL A 387 -14.03 46.47 60.95
N LEU A 388 -14.03 47.68 61.51
CA LEU A 388 -14.48 47.95 62.88
C LEU A 388 -15.94 47.52 63.11
N GLU A 389 -16.83 47.81 62.15
CA GLU A 389 -18.24 47.44 62.27
C GLU A 389 -18.47 45.93 62.09
N GLN A 390 -17.73 45.28 61.20
CA GLN A 390 -17.76 43.82 61.07
C GLN A 390 -17.27 43.11 62.33
N VAL A 391 -16.15 43.56 62.94
CA VAL A 391 -15.59 42.91 64.13
C VAL A 391 -16.55 42.95 65.32
N LYS A 392 -17.21 44.09 65.58
CA LYS A 392 -18.26 44.20 66.62
C LYS A 392 -19.34 43.13 66.48
N GLN A 393 -19.65 42.72 65.25
CA GLN A 393 -20.67 41.72 64.93
C GLN A 393 -20.14 40.28 64.96
N CYS A 394 -18.82 40.08 65.08
CA CYS A 394 -18.15 38.78 65.02
C CYS A 394 -17.60 38.31 66.37
N SER A 395 -16.84 39.15 67.10
CA SER A 395 -16.40 38.88 68.48
C SER A 395 -16.00 40.18 69.19
N SER A 396 -16.46 40.33 70.43
CA SER A 396 -16.04 41.40 71.34
C SER A 396 -14.59 41.25 71.83
N HIS A 397 -14.01 40.05 71.78
CA HIS A 397 -12.65 39.79 72.27
C HIS A 397 -11.58 40.55 71.47
N LEU A 398 -11.81 40.71 70.17
CA LEU A 398 -10.97 41.51 69.26
C LEU A 398 -11.00 43.02 69.53
N MET A 399 -11.87 43.49 70.43
CA MET A 399 -12.02 44.91 70.78
C MET A 399 -11.34 45.30 72.10
N VAL A 400 -10.67 44.35 72.78
CA VAL A 400 -10.07 44.57 74.11
C VAL A 400 -8.81 45.46 74.05
N HIS A 401 -7.99 45.32 73.01
CA HIS A 401 -6.74 46.07 72.85
C HIS A 401 -6.83 47.11 71.72
N GLN A 402 -6.01 48.17 71.79
CA GLN A 402 -5.96 49.19 70.75
C GLN A 402 -5.40 48.61 69.44
N TRP A 403 -6.15 48.75 68.35
CA TRP A 403 -5.75 48.26 67.03
C TRP A 403 -4.59 49.05 66.43
N VAL A 404 -3.62 48.34 65.86
CA VAL A 404 -2.50 48.90 65.10
C VAL A 404 -2.95 49.16 63.65
N SER A 405 -2.82 50.41 63.19
CA SER A 405 -2.94 50.73 61.76
C SER A 405 -1.63 50.36 61.06
N TYR A 406 -1.67 49.46 60.08
CA TYR A 406 -0.54 49.19 59.20
C TYR A 406 -0.64 50.03 57.92
N ILE A 407 0.48 50.68 57.55
CA ILE A 407 0.68 51.46 56.33
C ILE A 407 2.15 51.27 55.94
N ASP A 408 2.47 51.07 54.66
CA ASP A 408 3.85 50.79 54.22
C ASP A 408 4.87 51.87 54.62
N SER A 409 4.47 53.14 54.72
CA SER A 409 5.31 54.25 55.20
C SER A 409 5.60 54.20 56.71
N TYR A 410 4.73 53.56 57.49
CA TYR A 410 4.79 53.47 58.95
C TYR A 410 5.02 52.03 59.45
N ARG A 411 5.38 51.09 58.57
CA ARG A 411 5.57 49.67 58.90
C ARG A 411 6.59 49.41 60.01
N HIS A 412 7.59 50.27 60.15
CA HIS A 412 8.56 50.22 61.25
C HIS A 412 7.91 50.51 62.60
N ASP A 413 7.12 51.60 62.68
CA ASP A 413 6.44 52.03 63.90
C ASP A 413 5.31 51.07 64.27
N ALA A 414 4.63 50.49 63.28
CA ALA A 414 3.67 49.41 63.46
C ALA A 414 4.35 48.14 64.03
N SER A 415 5.51 47.75 63.47
CA SER A 415 6.29 46.62 63.97
C SER A 415 6.77 46.84 65.42
N ILE A 416 7.27 48.04 65.75
CA ILE A 416 7.64 48.41 67.13
C ILE A 416 6.43 48.31 68.08
N GLN A 417 5.25 48.78 67.67
CA GLN A 417 4.03 48.66 68.50
C GLN A 417 3.63 47.19 68.73
N ILE A 418 3.79 46.32 67.72
CA ILE A 418 3.53 44.87 67.86
C ILE A 418 4.57 44.24 68.80
N THR A 419 5.86 44.56 68.65
CA THR A 419 6.95 44.08 69.51
C THR A 419 6.78 44.52 70.96
N ASP A 420 6.48 45.79 71.21
CA ASP A 420 6.24 46.34 72.55
C ASP A 420 5.02 45.66 73.19
N TRP A 421 3.90 45.53 72.46
CA TRP A 421 2.69 44.85 72.96
C TRP A 421 2.92 43.37 73.25
N LEU A 422 3.64 42.64 72.40
CA LEU A 422 4.01 41.25 72.65
C LEU A 422 4.84 41.13 73.93
N CYS A 423 5.84 41.98 74.13
CA CYS A 423 6.64 42.00 75.36
C CYS A 423 5.84 42.35 76.64
N GLU A 424 4.63 42.91 76.53
CA GLU A 424 3.72 43.11 77.66
C GLU A 424 2.78 41.90 77.92
N HIS A 425 2.67 40.95 76.98
CA HIS A 425 1.68 39.86 77.02
C HIS A 425 2.26 38.44 76.86
N THR A 426 3.58 38.29 76.68
CA THR A 426 4.24 36.98 76.50
C THR A 426 5.22 36.60 77.61
N THR A 427 5.38 37.44 78.64
CA THR A 427 6.21 37.22 79.84
C THR A 427 5.35 36.95 81.07
#